data_AF-A0A6V7EQE4-F1
#
_entry.id   AF-A0A6V7EQE4-F1
#
_cell.length_a   1.000
_cell.length_b   1.000
_cell.length_c   1.000
_cell.angle_alpha   90.00
_cell.angle_beta   90.00
_cell.angle_gamma   90.00
#
_symmetry.space_group_name_H-M   'P 1'
#
loop_
_entity.id
_entity.type
_entity.pdbx_description
1 polymer ?
#
loop_
_entity_poly.entity_id
_entity_poly.type
_entity_poly.pdbx_seq_one_letter_code
_entity_poly.pdbx_strand_id
1 'polypeptide(L)'
;MSWAGQFHYDIGNTRRAVASGNTPQFDPSRPTLLCLSHLRWSFVYQRPQHLMSRFARDFNLLFWEEPIACDEPEPWLQVRGEAGGLHVLVPRLPAGCEGEAAVQIQRQLLDGYLAELGVDDLVLWYYTPMSQSFSAHLHPRVIVYDCMDELSAFRGAPPELV
;
A
#
# COMPACT_ATOMS: atom_id res chain seq x y z
N MET A 1 17.34 -5.72 -33.72
CA MET A 1 16.33 -6.75 -33.39
C MET A 1 15.52 -6.24 -32.21
N SER A 2 14.27 -5.87 -32.47
CA SER A 2 13.34 -5.24 -31.54
C SER A 2 12.60 -6.33 -30.75
N TRP A 3 12.63 -6.26 -29.42
CA TRP A 3 11.93 -7.16 -28.49
C TRP A 3 10.82 -6.40 -27.73
N ALA A 4 9.94 -5.72 -28.45
CA ALA A 4 8.69 -5.23 -27.88
C ALA A 4 7.57 -6.21 -28.27
N GLY A 5 7.13 -7.03 -27.32
CA GLY A 5 5.95 -7.88 -27.45
C GLY A 5 4.67 -7.04 -27.53
N GLN A 6 3.65 -7.59 -28.20
CA GLN A 6 2.33 -6.99 -28.35
C GLN A 6 1.57 -6.91 -27.02
N PHE A 7 1.79 -5.86 -26.25
CA PHE A 7 0.86 -5.44 -25.20
C PHE A 7 0.69 -3.92 -25.30
N HIS A 8 -0.06 -3.49 -26.33
CA HIS A 8 -0.63 -2.15 -26.33
C HIS A 8 -1.84 -2.16 -25.40
N TYR A 9 -1.72 -1.53 -24.24
CA TYR A 9 -2.88 -1.09 -23.48
C TYR A 9 -3.30 0.28 -24.01
N ASP A 10 -4.59 0.44 -24.30
CA ASP A 10 -5.17 1.74 -24.62
C ASP A 10 -4.98 2.67 -23.41
N ILE A 11 -4.26 3.77 -23.62
CA ILE A 11 -4.16 4.87 -22.66
C ILE A 11 -5.47 5.66 -22.73
N GLY A 12 -6.48 5.14 -22.03
CA GLY A 12 -7.76 5.80 -21.83
C GLY A 12 -7.68 6.79 -20.68
N ASN A 13 -7.74 8.09 -20.99
CA ASN A 13 -8.11 9.13 -20.04
C ASN A 13 -9.58 8.93 -19.65
N THR A 14 -9.87 8.27 -18.53
CA THR A 14 -11.22 8.30 -17.95
C THR A 14 -11.24 8.18 -16.43
N ARG A 15 -12.09 9.05 -15.86
CA ARG A 15 -12.32 9.40 -14.45
C ARG A 15 -13.11 8.32 -13.70
N ARG A 16 -12.90 8.28 -12.38
CA ARG A 16 -13.55 7.41 -11.36
C ARG A 16 -13.04 5.98 -11.34
N ALA A 17 -13.02 5.42 -10.12
CA ALA A 17 -12.69 4.03 -9.83
C ALA A 17 -13.27 3.12 -10.90
N VAL A 18 -12.40 2.57 -11.74
CA VAL A 18 -12.73 1.39 -12.51
C VAL A 18 -12.88 0.30 -11.45
N ALA A 19 -14.13 -0.03 -11.11
CA ALA A 19 -14.41 -1.32 -10.52
C ALA A 19 -13.91 -2.35 -11.54
N SER A 20 -12.68 -2.82 -11.38
CA SER A 20 -12.21 -3.96 -12.16
C SER A 20 -13.14 -5.11 -11.80
N GLY A 21 -13.74 -5.75 -12.81
CA GLY A 21 -14.70 -6.86 -12.67
C GLY A 21 -14.13 -8.14 -12.04
N ASN A 22 -13.06 -8.00 -11.27
CA ASN A 22 -12.50 -8.93 -10.31
C ASN A 22 -11.97 -8.04 -9.18
N THR A 23 -12.83 -7.66 -8.23
CA THR A 23 -12.34 -7.35 -6.89
C THR A 23 -12.15 -8.72 -6.24
N PRO A 24 -10.92 -9.17 -5.97
CA PRO A 24 -10.71 -10.33 -5.11
C PRO A 24 -11.57 -10.17 -3.85
N GLN A 25 -12.53 -11.08 -3.65
CA GLN A 25 -13.29 -11.13 -2.41
C GLN A 25 -12.36 -11.65 -1.33
N PHE A 26 -12.15 -10.85 -0.29
CA PHE A 26 -11.46 -11.33 0.89
C PHE A 26 -12.25 -12.43 1.58
N ASP A 27 -11.51 -13.42 2.04
CA ASP A 27 -12.06 -14.55 2.77
C ASP A 27 -12.21 -14.12 4.24
N PRO A 28 -13.44 -13.98 4.77
CA PRO A 28 -13.65 -13.51 6.14
C PRO A 28 -13.09 -14.47 7.20
N SER A 29 -12.72 -15.70 6.82
CA SER A 29 -12.07 -16.65 7.73
C SER A 29 -10.55 -16.44 7.86
N ARG A 30 -9.96 -15.54 7.05
CA ARG A 30 -8.52 -15.28 7.04
C ARG A 30 -8.21 -13.94 7.69
N PRO A 31 -7.13 -13.87 8.49
CA PRO A 31 -6.62 -12.59 8.98
C PRO A 31 -6.20 -11.67 7.83
N THR A 32 -6.30 -10.37 8.05
CA THR A 32 -5.79 -9.35 7.14
C THR A 32 -4.35 -9.00 7.49
N LEU A 33 -3.46 -9.05 6.50
CA LEU A 33 -2.08 -8.58 6.64
C LEU A 33 -1.91 -7.27 5.88
N LEU A 34 -1.69 -6.19 6.63
CA LEU A 34 -1.36 -4.88 6.08
C LEU A 34 0.16 -4.68 6.12
N CYS A 35 0.76 -4.68 4.95
CA CYS A 35 2.17 -4.40 4.73
C CYS A 35 2.37 -2.92 4.38
N LEU A 36 3.12 -2.20 5.20
CA LEU A 36 3.43 -0.78 5.05
C LEU A 36 4.85 -0.63 4.49
N SER A 37 4.95 -0.23 3.22
CA SER A 37 6.18 -0.31 2.43
C SER A 37 6.60 1.03 1.83
N HIS A 38 7.89 1.35 1.99
CA HIS A 38 8.55 2.42 1.25
C HIS A 38 8.96 1.98 -0.17
N LEU A 39 8.92 0.68 -0.45
CA LEU A 39 9.16 0.11 -1.78
C LEU A 39 7.85 -0.06 -2.55
N ARG A 40 7.92 0.17 -3.87
CA ARG A 40 6.79 0.00 -4.79
C ARG A 40 6.66 -1.45 -5.23
N TRP A 41 5.43 -1.95 -5.29
CA TRP A 41 5.13 -3.33 -5.67
C TRP A 41 5.68 -3.67 -7.05
N SER A 42 5.33 -2.86 -8.06
CA SER A 42 5.65 -3.06 -9.48
C SER A 42 7.06 -2.63 -9.88
N PHE A 43 7.99 -2.47 -8.94
CA PHE A 43 9.38 -2.14 -9.23
C PHE A 43 10.24 -3.42 -9.32
N VAL A 44 11.43 -3.42 -8.73
CA VAL A 44 12.29 -4.61 -8.71
C VAL A 44 11.68 -5.66 -7.79
N TYR A 45 11.70 -6.92 -8.23
CA TYR A 45 11.20 -8.05 -7.45
C TYR A 45 12.22 -8.44 -6.37
N GLN A 46 11.88 -8.18 -5.11
CA GLN A 46 12.80 -8.27 -3.96
C GLN A 46 12.13 -8.94 -2.76
N ARG A 47 12.73 -8.86 -1.57
CA ARG A 47 12.22 -9.51 -0.35
C ARG A 47 10.74 -9.20 -0.06
N PRO A 48 10.23 -7.95 -0.16
CA PRO A 48 8.82 -7.68 0.09
C PRO A 48 7.92 -8.47 -0.84
N GLN A 49 8.21 -8.48 -2.14
CA GLN A 49 7.40 -9.20 -3.12
C GLN A 49 7.47 -10.71 -2.90
N HIS A 50 8.65 -11.27 -2.58
CA HIS A 50 8.78 -12.68 -2.25
C HIS A 50 7.97 -13.10 -1.02
N LEU A 51 8.02 -12.32 0.06
CA LEU A 51 7.33 -12.64 1.31
C LEU A 51 5.82 -12.43 1.17
N MET A 52 5.40 -11.26 0.67
CA MET A 52 4.00 -10.92 0.54
C MET A 52 3.28 -11.83 -0.45
N SER A 53 3.89 -12.20 -1.58
CA SER A 53 3.27 -13.17 -2.51
C SER A 53 3.05 -14.56 -1.89
N ARG A 54 3.85 -14.93 -0.88
CA ARG A 54 3.66 -16.19 -0.14
C ARG A 54 2.57 -16.04 0.92
N PHE A 55 2.60 -14.95 1.68
CA PHE A 55 1.58 -14.68 2.71
C PHE A 55 0.18 -14.46 2.13
N ALA A 56 0.05 -13.98 0.89
CA ALA A 56 -1.25 -13.86 0.21
C ALA A 56 -2.01 -15.20 0.08
N ARG A 57 -1.34 -16.35 0.28
CA ARG A 57 -1.99 -17.67 0.30
C ARG A 57 -2.80 -17.91 1.56
N ASP A 58 -2.39 -17.32 2.68
CA ASP A 58 -2.93 -17.55 4.02
C ASP A 58 -3.62 -16.31 4.61
N PHE A 59 -3.34 -15.12 4.07
CA PHE A 59 -3.86 -13.83 4.54
C PHE A 59 -4.61 -13.09 3.44
N ASN A 60 -5.58 -12.27 3.84
CA ASN A 60 -6.11 -11.19 3.00
C ASN A 60 -5.06 -10.07 2.97
N LEU A 61 -4.30 -9.96 1.88
CA LEU A 61 -3.09 -9.15 1.87
C LEU A 61 -3.31 -7.76 1.27
N LEU A 62 -2.99 -6.74 2.06
CA LEU A 62 -2.96 -5.33 1.69
C LEU A 62 -1.52 -4.83 1.66
N PHE A 63 -1.07 -4.33 0.51
CA PHE A 63 0.26 -3.76 0.34
C PHE A 63 0.15 -2.24 0.15
N TRP A 64 0.41 -1.49 1.20
CA TRP A 64 0.35 -0.03 1.21
C TRP A 64 1.70 0.56 0.79
N GLU A 65 1.70 1.31 -0.31
CA GLU A 65 2.85 2.06 -0.77
C GLU A 65 2.81 3.51 -0.28
N GLU A 66 3.93 4.23 -0.41
CA GLU A 66 3.99 5.67 -0.12
C GLU A 66 2.99 6.48 -0.97
N PRO A 67 2.53 7.64 -0.45
CA PRO A 67 1.63 8.50 -1.21
C PRO A 67 2.26 8.98 -2.52
N ILE A 68 1.43 9.31 -3.49
CA ILE A 68 1.84 9.99 -4.72
C ILE A 68 1.05 11.29 -4.85
N ALA A 69 1.76 12.40 -5.01
CA ALA A 69 1.16 13.70 -5.28
C ALA A 69 0.42 13.69 -6.63
N CYS A 70 -0.74 14.34 -6.69
CA CYS A 70 -1.57 14.46 -7.88
C CYS A 70 -2.21 15.85 -7.99
N ASP A 71 -2.68 16.22 -9.18
CA ASP A 71 -3.26 17.54 -9.44
C ASP A 71 -4.72 17.64 -8.95
N GLU A 72 -5.35 16.50 -8.66
CA GLU A 72 -6.70 16.45 -8.11
C GLU A 72 -6.77 17.06 -6.70
N PRO A 73 -7.78 17.90 -6.43
CA PRO A 73 -7.93 18.56 -5.14
C PRO A 73 -8.42 17.64 -4.02
N GLU A 74 -9.12 16.56 -4.38
CA GLU A 74 -9.68 15.60 -3.41
C GLU A 74 -8.78 14.37 -3.30
N PRO A 75 -8.31 14.02 -2.08
CA PRO A 75 -7.50 12.82 -1.90
C PRO A 75 -8.31 11.55 -2.11
N TRP A 76 -7.66 10.50 -2.61
CA TRP A 76 -8.31 9.21 -2.83
C TRP A 76 -7.32 8.05 -2.71
N LEU A 77 -7.85 6.84 -2.49
CA LEU A 77 -7.04 5.63 -2.44
C LEU A 77 -7.10 4.89 -3.77
N GLN A 78 -5.96 4.77 -4.44
CA GLN A 78 -5.87 3.88 -5.60
C GLN A 78 -5.71 2.44 -5.11
N VAL A 79 -6.61 1.57 -5.56
CA VAL A 79 -6.58 0.14 -5.26
C VAL A 79 -6.31 -0.63 -6.54
N ARG A 80 -5.28 -1.49 -6.53
CA ARG A 80 -4.94 -2.39 -7.64
C ARG A 80 -4.95 -3.83 -7.16
N GLY A 81 -5.74 -4.69 -7.80
CA GLY A 81 -5.70 -6.12 -7.54
C GLY A 81 -4.52 -6.79 -8.26
N GLU A 82 -3.80 -7.65 -7.56
CA GLU A 82 -2.65 -8.41 -8.05
C GLU A 82 -2.91 -9.91 -7.97
N ALA A 83 -2.03 -10.69 -8.59
CA ALA A 83 -2.11 -12.15 -8.55
C ALA A 83 -2.11 -12.67 -7.11
N GLY A 84 -2.92 -13.70 -6.85
CA GLY A 84 -3.04 -14.30 -5.51
C GLY A 84 -3.94 -13.52 -4.53
N GLY A 85 -4.73 -12.54 -5.02
CA GLY A 85 -5.69 -11.81 -4.18
C GLY A 85 -5.07 -10.70 -3.33
N LEU A 86 -3.82 -10.32 -3.62
CA LEU A 86 -3.15 -9.18 -3.01
C LEU A 86 -3.72 -7.87 -3.55
N HIS A 87 -3.98 -6.89 -2.69
CA HIS A 87 -4.35 -5.53 -3.09
C HIS A 87 -3.20 -4.57 -2.82
N VAL A 88 -2.75 -3.85 -3.85
CA VAL A 88 -1.82 -2.73 -3.71
C VAL A 88 -2.60 -1.44 -3.52
N LEU A 89 -2.30 -0.73 -2.45
CA LEU A 89 -2.95 0.50 -2.03
C LEU A 89 -1.98 1.66 -2.17
N VAL A 90 -2.35 2.67 -2.94
CA VAL A 90 -1.52 3.85 -3.18
C VAL A 90 -2.32 5.11 -2.90
N PRO A 91 -2.05 5.82 -1.80
CA PRO A 91 -2.71 7.09 -1.51
C PRO A 91 -2.36 8.12 -2.59
N ARG A 92 -3.38 8.81 -3.08
CA ARG A 92 -3.25 9.94 -4.01
C ARG A 92 -3.60 11.20 -3.26
N LEU A 93 -2.61 12.07 -3.09
CA LEU A 93 -2.72 13.29 -2.29
C LEU A 93 -2.61 14.51 -3.20
N PRO A 94 -3.37 15.58 -2.94
CA PRO A 94 -3.20 16.83 -3.68
C PRO A 94 -1.77 17.34 -3.63
N ALA A 95 -1.28 17.92 -4.72
CA ALA A 95 0.06 18.50 -4.79
C ALA A 95 0.27 19.54 -3.66
N GLY A 96 1.41 19.43 -2.97
CA GLY A 96 1.73 20.29 -1.81
C GLY A 96 1.07 19.85 -0.49
N CYS A 97 0.30 18.77 -0.48
CA CYS A 97 -0.16 18.15 0.77
C CYS A 97 1.00 17.37 1.42
N GLU A 98 1.55 17.94 2.49
CA GLU A 98 2.73 17.41 3.18
C GLU A 98 2.56 17.47 4.71
N GLY A 99 3.51 16.88 5.43
CA GLY A 99 3.56 16.89 6.89
C GLY A 99 2.30 16.32 7.55
N GLU A 100 1.81 16.98 8.60
CA GLU A 100 0.67 16.49 9.39
C GLU A 100 -0.62 16.35 8.56
N ALA A 101 -0.84 17.23 7.58
CA ALA A 101 -2.01 17.12 6.71
C ALA A 101 -1.99 15.82 5.89
N ALA A 102 -0.83 15.46 5.35
CA ALA A 102 -0.65 14.21 4.62
C ALA A 102 -0.81 12.98 5.52
N VAL A 103 -0.35 13.06 6.77
CA VAL A 103 -0.53 12.00 7.78
C VAL A 103 -2.01 11.78 8.07
N GLN A 104 -2.77 12.85 8.34
CA GLN A 104 -4.19 12.76 8.65
C GLN A 104 -5.01 12.22 7.48
N ILE A 105 -4.71 12.63 6.25
CA ILE A 105 -5.41 12.13 5.06
C ILE A 105 -5.11 10.64 4.85
N GLN A 106 -3.83 10.22 4.94
CA GLN A 106 -3.49 8.80 4.82
C GLN A 106 -4.19 7.95 5.88
N ARG A 107 -4.25 8.44 7.12
CA ARG A 107 -5.01 7.80 8.20
C ARG A 107 -6.48 7.64 7.83
N GLN A 108 -7.13 8.69 7.36
CA GLN A 108 -8.55 8.64 6.97
C GLN A 108 -8.81 7.67 5.81
N LEU A 109 -7.95 7.67 4.80
CA LEU A 109 -8.04 6.74 3.67
C LEU A 109 -7.85 5.29 4.12
N LEU A 110 -6.89 5.04 5.02
CA LEU A 110 -6.63 3.72 5.57
C LEU A 110 -7.80 3.22 6.43
N ASP A 111 -8.28 4.05 7.36
CA ASP A 111 -9.39 3.73 8.25
C ASP A 111 -10.67 3.45 7.45
N GLY A 112 -10.96 4.30 6.45
CA GLY A 112 -12.11 4.12 5.58
C GLY A 112 -12.06 2.79 4.82
N TYR A 113 -10.89 2.44 4.28
CA TYR A 113 -10.73 1.21 3.52
C TYR A 113 -10.77 -0.04 4.40
N LEU A 114 -10.13 -0.02 5.58
CA LEU A 114 -10.21 -1.15 6.53
C LEU A 114 -11.64 -1.35 7.06
N ALA A 115 -12.38 -0.26 7.28
CA ALA A 115 -13.78 -0.31 7.68
C ALA A 115 -14.69 -0.86 6.57
N GLU A 116 -14.48 -0.45 5.31
CA GLU A 116 -15.21 -0.98 4.15
C GLU A 116 -15.03 -2.50 4.00
N LEU A 117 -13.81 -2.99 4.29
CA LEU A 117 -13.48 -4.41 4.26
C LEU A 117 -13.96 -5.18 5.52
N GLY A 118 -14.43 -4.49 6.56
CA GLY A 118 -14.87 -5.10 7.81
C GLY A 118 -13.75 -5.82 8.57
N VAL A 119 -12.52 -5.29 8.53
CA VAL A 119 -11.34 -5.95 9.11
C VAL A 119 -11.40 -5.96 10.64
N ASP A 120 -11.35 -7.16 11.24
CA ASP A 120 -11.37 -7.38 12.69
C ASP A 120 -10.13 -8.14 13.23
N ASP A 121 -9.51 -9.01 12.43
CA ASP A 121 -8.21 -9.66 12.73
C ASP A 121 -7.10 -9.09 11.83
N LEU A 122 -6.33 -8.15 12.39
CA LEU A 122 -5.28 -7.42 11.68
C LEU A 122 -3.87 -7.82 12.13
N VAL A 123 -2.99 -8.01 11.16
CA VAL A 123 -1.53 -8.10 11.31
C VAL A 123 -0.88 -6.92 10.60
N LEU A 124 0.04 -6.22 11.28
CA LEU A 124 0.84 -5.15 10.67
C LEU A 124 2.24 -5.66 10.35
N TRP A 125 2.71 -5.35 9.15
CA TRP A 125 4.07 -5.59 8.72
C TRP A 125 4.71 -4.29 8.24
N TYR A 126 5.71 -3.80 8.94
CA TYR A 126 6.41 -2.56 8.63
C TYR A 126 7.73 -2.84 7.92
N TYR A 127 7.88 -2.30 6.71
CA TYR A 127 9.18 -2.11 6.05
C TYR A 127 9.74 -0.69 6.24
N THR A 128 8.94 0.23 6.76
CA THR A 128 9.37 1.58 7.13
C THR A 128 8.69 2.01 8.43
N PRO A 129 9.43 2.52 9.42
CA PRO A 129 8.83 3.00 10.66
C PRO A 129 8.04 4.30 10.43
N MET A 130 8.29 5.04 9.35
CA MET A 130 7.61 6.30 9.03
C MET A 130 6.09 6.15 8.90
N SER A 131 5.63 4.97 8.47
CA SER A 131 4.20 4.68 8.37
C SER A 131 3.50 4.61 9.73
N GLN A 132 4.23 4.52 10.83
CA GLN A 132 3.66 4.57 12.18
C GLN A 132 2.87 5.88 12.41
N SER A 133 3.32 7.00 11.83
CA SER A 133 2.66 8.31 11.95
C SER A 133 1.15 8.27 11.67
N PHE A 134 0.72 7.51 10.65
CA PHE A 134 -0.69 7.39 10.26
C PHE A 134 -1.34 6.04 10.63
N SER A 135 -0.60 5.10 11.24
CA SER A 135 -1.10 3.75 11.53
C SER A 135 -1.01 3.34 13.01
N ALA A 136 -0.36 4.13 13.87
CA ALA A 136 -0.14 3.79 15.28
C ALA A 136 -1.43 3.57 16.10
N HIS A 137 -2.57 4.10 15.64
CA HIS A 137 -3.86 3.95 16.30
C HIS A 137 -4.58 2.65 15.96
N LEU A 138 -4.06 1.86 15.02
CA LEU A 138 -4.62 0.56 14.67
C LEU A 138 -4.37 -0.42 15.83
N HIS A 139 -5.25 -1.42 15.95
CA HIS A 139 -5.20 -2.42 17.02
C HIS A 139 -4.88 -3.81 16.43
N PRO A 140 -3.66 -4.05 15.94
CA PRO A 140 -3.30 -5.35 15.39
C PRO A 140 -3.07 -6.39 16.49
N ARG A 141 -3.29 -7.66 16.15
CA ARG A 141 -2.89 -8.79 16.99
C ARG A 141 -1.37 -8.97 17.04
N VAL A 142 -0.70 -8.65 15.93
CA VAL A 142 0.76 -8.78 15.78
C VAL A 142 1.30 -7.62 14.97
N ILE A 143 2.45 -7.09 15.42
CA ILE A 143 3.26 -6.11 14.67
C ILE A 143 4.60 -6.77 14.34
N VAL A 144 4.96 -6.76 13.07
CA VAL A 144 6.27 -7.18 12.56
C VAL A 144 6.99 -5.96 12.02
N TYR A 145 8.25 -5.78 12.40
CA TYR A 145 9.15 -4.81 11.78
C TYR A 145 10.27 -5.55 11.06
N ASP A 146 10.26 -5.54 9.73
CA ASP A 146 11.27 -6.19 8.88
C ASP A 146 12.27 -5.13 8.41
N CYS A 147 13.33 -4.95 9.22
CA CYS A 147 14.45 -4.10 8.88
C CYS A 147 15.27 -4.75 7.76
N MET A 148 14.94 -4.40 6.52
CA MET A 148 15.69 -4.85 5.34
C MET A 148 17.00 -4.09 5.15
N ASP A 149 16.97 -2.79 5.43
CA ASP A 149 18.04 -1.84 5.18
C ASP A 149 18.16 -0.88 6.37
N GLU A 150 19.37 -0.35 6.61
CA GLU A 150 19.59 0.72 7.57
C GLU A 150 19.12 2.05 6.98
N LEU A 151 17.80 2.30 7.02
CA LEU A 151 17.15 3.44 6.35
C LEU A 151 17.72 4.80 6.78
N SER A 152 18.22 4.92 8.02
CA SER A 152 18.86 6.13 8.54
C SER A 152 20.16 6.49 7.81
N ALA A 153 20.85 5.50 7.21
CA ALA A 153 22.12 5.69 6.53
C ALA A 153 21.99 6.15 5.07
N PHE A 154 20.76 6.29 4.54
CA PHE A 154 20.54 6.72 3.16
C PHE A 154 20.70 8.23 3.01
N ARG A 155 21.22 8.65 1.85
CA ARG A 155 21.30 10.08 1.50
C ARG A 155 19.89 10.64 1.40
N GLY A 156 19.58 11.64 2.24
CA GLY A 156 18.26 12.26 2.29
C GLY A 156 17.25 11.51 3.15
N ALA A 157 17.71 10.59 4.02
CA ALA A 157 16.86 9.98 5.03
C ALA A 157 16.12 11.06 5.85
N PRO A 158 14.81 10.88 6.09
CA PRO A 158 14.06 11.78 6.97
C PRO A 158 14.72 11.89 8.35
N PRO A 159 14.78 13.10 8.94
CA PRO A 159 15.42 13.31 10.25
C PRO A 159 14.75 12.51 11.38
N GLU A 160 13.51 12.06 11.20
CA GLU A 160 12.78 11.24 12.16
C GLU A 160 13.29 9.79 12.26
N LEU A 161 14.23 9.37 11.40
CA LEU A 161 14.85 8.04 11.41
C LEU A 161 16.14 7.94 12.25
N VAL A 162 16.62 9.04 12.86
CA VAL A 162 17.91 9.12 13.58
C VAL A 162 17.71 9.40 15.07
#